data_AF-A0A6C0K8S5-F1
#
_entry.id   AF-A0A6C0K8S5-F1
#
_cell.length_a   1.000
_cell.length_b   1.000
_cell.length_c   1.000
_cell.angle_alpha   90.00
_cell.angle_beta   90.00
_cell.angle_gamma   90.00
#
_symmetry.space_group_name_H-M   'P 1'
#
loop_
_entity.id
_entity.type
_entity.pdbx_description
1 polymer ?
#
loop_
_entity_poly.entity_id
_entity_poly.type
_entity_poly.pdbx_seq_one_letter_code
_entity_poly.pdbx_strand_id
1 'polypeptide(L)'
;MNISSISIKLILLLINTLGAYAYNTPIFKFNNNSGNSKGGSNICVLNYNNVYTTFYKWSNENKESHPKIIKDTLWLSKYRFVNPSIIIGVYNDCFNLNYICLIRRLSQENYKLLNIFANPSNNFDDDLLLLKNLFEFAINNDIKLNTDKLADIDNSRYLLTYLFYYSQINSKTL
;
A
#
# COMPACT_ATOMS: atom_id res chain seq x y z
N MET A 1 14.21 3.24 48.40
CA MET A 1 13.79 3.24 46.97
C MET A 1 14.92 3.85 46.15
N ASN A 2 15.50 3.10 45.22
CA ASN A 2 16.68 3.53 44.46
C ASN A 2 16.30 4.61 43.43
N ILE A 3 16.83 5.82 43.62
CA ILE A 3 16.66 6.99 42.75
C ILE A 3 17.05 6.66 41.30
N SER A 4 18.05 5.79 41.08
CA SER A 4 18.45 5.36 39.73
C SER A 4 17.36 4.62 38.96
N SER A 5 16.50 3.86 39.64
CA SER A 5 15.43 3.08 39.00
C SER A 5 14.27 3.95 38.51
N ILE A 6 14.04 5.08 39.16
CA ILE A 6 13.01 6.07 38.78
C ILE A 6 13.46 6.85 37.56
N SER A 7 14.73 7.26 37.50
CA SER A 7 15.30 7.98 36.35
C SER A 7 15.26 7.15 35.07
N ILE A 8 15.60 5.85 35.15
CA ILE A 8 15.58 4.94 34.00
C ILE A 8 14.15 4.74 33.47
N LYS A 9 13.17 4.56 34.38
CA LYS A 9 11.75 4.44 34.00
C LYS A 9 11.21 5.71 33.34
N LEU A 10 11.63 6.88 33.82
CA LEU A 10 11.23 8.17 33.25
C LEU A 10 11.84 8.38 31.85
N ILE A 11 13.10 8.00 31.67
CA ILE A 11 13.78 8.04 30.36
C ILE A 11 13.10 7.08 29.37
N LEU A 12 12.77 5.86 29.79
CA LEU A 12 12.01 4.90 28.97
C LEU A 12 10.62 5.42 28.60
N LEU A 13 9.94 6.08 29.54
CA LEU A 13 8.64 6.71 29.29
C LEU A 13 8.76 7.85 28.27
N LEU A 14 9.77 8.70 28.38
CA LEU A 14 10.03 9.81 27.44
C LEU A 14 10.43 9.32 26.05
N ILE A 15 11.23 8.25 25.95
CA ILE A 15 11.57 7.61 24.67
C ILE A 15 10.32 7.02 24.03
N ASN A 16 9.44 6.40 24.82
CA ASN A 16 8.18 5.86 24.31
C ASN A 16 7.19 6.95 23.87
N THR A 17 7.09 8.07 24.60
CA THR A 17 6.21 9.17 24.20
C THR A 17 6.75 9.91 22.98
N LEU A 18 8.06 10.20 22.92
CA LEU A 18 8.70 10.79 21.74
C LEU A 18 8.63 9.85 20.52
N GLY A 19 8.80 8.54 20.74
CA GLY A 19 8.61 7.51 19.71
C GLY A 19 7.17 7.45 19.19
N ALA A 20 6.18 7.67 20.05
CA ALA A 20 4.77 7.74 19.65
C ALA A 20 4.45 8.98 18.78
N TYR A 21 5.10 10.12 19.05
CA TYR A 21 4.97 11.34 18.22
C TYR A 21 5.81 11.30 16.93
N ALA A 22 6.88 10.50 16.87
CA ALA A 22 7.72 10.34 15.68
C ALA A 22 7.01 9.60 14.53
N TYR A 23 5.94 8.85 14.82
CA TYR A 23 5.15 8.13 13.83
C TYR A 23 3.75 8.72 13.67
N ASN A 24 3.69 10.04 13.50
CA ASN A 24 2.47 10.70 13.05
C ASN A 24 2.14 10.14 11.65
N THR A 25 1.21 9.19 11.55
CA THR A 25 0.73 8.68 10.25
C THR A 25 0.25 9.90 9.46
N PRO A 26 0.82 10.19 8.28
CA PRO A 26 0.43 11.36 7.54
C PRO A 26 -1.04 11.27 7.19
N ILE A 27 -1.75 12.40 7.30
CA ILE A 27 -3.11 12.51 6.80
C ILE A 27 -2.98 12.55 5.28
N PHE A 28 -3.17 11.40 4.66
CA PHE A 28 -3.22 11.34 3.21
C PHE A 28 -4.56 11.87 2.70
N LYS A 29 -4.50 12.59 1.60
CA LYS A 29 -5.64 12.96 0.77
C LYS A 29 -6.08 11.71 0.00
N PHE A 30 -7.06 11.02 0.58
CA PHE A 30 -7.85 10.02 -0.13
C PHE A 30 -9.07 10.68 -0.76
N ASN A 31 -9.57 10.14 -1.86
CA ASN A 31 -10.75 10.67 -2.52
C ASN A 31 -12.00 10.35 -1.67
N ASN A 32 -12.33 11.21 -0.73
CA ASN A 32 -13.65 11.22 -0.12
C ASN A 32 -14.54 12.12 -0.97
N ASN A 33 -15.70 11.58 -1.37
CA ASN A 33 -16.79 12.23 -2.10
C ASN A 33 -17.22 13.60 -1.50
N SER A 34 -16.42 14.64 -1.63
CA SER A 34 -16.82 16.02 -1.37
C SER A 34 -16.95 16.75 -2.70
N GLY A 35 -18.07 16.48 -3.39
CA GLY A 35 -18.83 17.35 -4.30
C GLY A 35 -18.16 18.16 -5.42
N ASN A 36 -16.86 18.38 -5.49
CA ASN A 36 -16.24 19.34 -6.42
C ASN A 36 -14.75 19.12 -6.74
N SER A 37 -14.12 18.01 -6.33
CA SER A 37 -12.71 17.74 -6.64
C SER A 37 -12.56 16.63 -7.68
N LYS A 38 -12.37 17.02 -8.96
CA LYS A 38 -12.11 16.13 -10.10
C LYS A 38 -10.67 15.56 -10.13
N GLY A 39 -10.12 15.15 -9.00
CA GLY A 39 -8.69 14.84 -8.92
C GLY A 39 -8.29 13.94 -7.75
N GLY A 40 -8.98 12.82 -7.56
CA GLY A 40 -8.61 11.85 -6.54
C GLY A 40 -8.32 10.48 -7.15
N SER A 41 -7.21 9.87 -6.74
CA SER A 41 -6.85 8.48 -7.05
C SER A 41 -7.86 7.52 -6.42
N ASN A 42 -8.23 6.42 -7.09
CA ASN A 42 -9.14 5.38 -6.58
C ASN A 42 -8.47 4.51 -5.49
N ILE A 43 -8.00 5.15 -4.42
CA ILE A 43 -7.22 4.56 -3.34
C ILE A 43 -7.81 4.92 -1.98
N CYS A 44 -7.81 3.96 -1.05
CA CYS A 44 -8.18 4.18 0.36
C CYS A 44 -7.21 3.46 1.31
N VAL A 45 -7.23 3.80 2.61
CA VAL A 45 -6.59 2.98 3.65
C VAL A 45 -7.46 1.79 4.00
N LEU A 46 -6.87 0.61 4.07
CA LEU A 46 -7.53 -0.58 4.60
C LEU A 46 -7.00 -0.91 5.99
N ASN A 47 -7.88 -1.41 6.85
CA ASN A 47 -7.46 -2.15 8.03
C ASN A 47 -7.34 -3.64 7.71
N TYR A 48 -6.72 -4.40 8.62
CA TYR A 48 -6.52 -5.84 8.42
C TYR A 48 -7.83 -6.63 8.29
N ASN A 49 -8.91 -6.22 8.95
CA ASN A 49 -10.21 -6.90 8.82
C ASN A 49 -10.76 -6.73 7.40
N ASN A 50 -10.65 -5.54 6.80
CA ASN A 50 -11.02 -5.32 5.41
C ASN A 50 -10.21 -6.24 4.49
N VAL A 51 -8.88 -6.29 4.69
CA VAL A 51 -7.99 -7.11 3.86
C VAL A 51 -8.31 -8.59 3.94
N TYR A 52 -8.45 -9.15 5.14
CA TYR A 52 -8.74 -10.58 5.30
C TYR A 52 -10.14 -10.94 4.77
N THR A 53 -11.13 -10.05 4.93
CA THR A 53 -12.45 -10.23 4.33
C THR A 53 -12.36 -10.24 2.79
N THR A 54 -11.52 -9.37 2.21
CA THR A 54 -11.27 -9.34 0.77
C THR A 54 -10.57 -10.61 0.28
N PHE A 55 -9.53 -11.09 0.97
CA PHE A 55 -8.88 -12.35 0.61
C PHE A 55 -9.85 -13.54 0.69
N TYR A 56 -10.71 -13.58 1.71
CA TYR A 56 -11.76 -14.58 1.80
C TYR A 56 -12.73 -14.51 0.63
N LYS A 57 -13.17 -13.30 0.26
CA LYS A 57 -14.04 -13.07 -0.91
C LYS A 57 -13.37 -13.56 -2.20
N TRP A 58 -12.16 -13.09 -2.50
CA TRP A 58 -11.41 -13.48 -3.71
C TRP A 58 -11.17 -14.99 -3.77
N SER A 59 -10.94 -15.62 -2.62
CA SER A 59 -10.71 -17.07 -2.51
C SER A 59 -11.96 -17.87 -2.87
N ASN A 60 -13.13 -17.41 -2.45
CA ASN A 60 -14.40 -18.05 -2.79
C ASN A 60 -14.79 -17.87 -4.26
N GLU A 61 -14.52 -16.69 -4.82
CA GLU A 61 -14.81 -16.35 -6.21
C GLU A 61 -13.82 -17.04 -7.18
N ASN A 62 -12.57 -17.27 -6.76
CA ASN A 62 -11.50 -17.79 -7.61
C ASN A 62 -10.87 -19.06 -7.01
N LYS A 63 -11.64 -20.16 -7.00
CA LYS A 63 -11.23 -21.43 -6.35
C LYS A 63 -9.87 -21.96 -6.83
N GLU A 64 -9.54 -21.78 -8.11
CA GLU A 64 -8.26 -22.23 -8.68
C GLU A 64 -7.06 -21.44 -8.13
N SER A 65 -7.28 -20.20 -7.71
CA SER A 65 -6.24 -19.30 -7.18
C SER A 65 -6.13 -19.35 -5.65
N HIS A 66 -6.90 -20.21 -4.98
CA HIS A 66 -6.92 -20.35 -3.53
C HIS A 66 -5.50 -20.54 -2.92
N PRO A 67 -4.60 -21.38 -3.49
CA PRO A 67 -3.25 -21.54 -2.94
C PRO A 67 -2.43 -20.24 -2.96
N LYS A 68 -2.56 -19.43 -4.02
CA LYS A 68 -1.88 -18.13 -4.13
C LYS A 68 -2.42 -17.17 -3.06
N ILE A 69 -3.74 -17.09 -2.90
CA ILE A 69 -4.37 -16.21 -1.90
C ILE A 69 -3.97 -16.59 -0.47
N ILE A 70 -3.85 -17.88 -0.16
CA ILE A 70 -3.32 -18.32 1.15
C ILE A 70 -1.87 -17.85 1.34
N LYS A 71 -1.01 -18.04 0.33
CA LYS A 71 0.39 -17.60 0.38
C LYS A 71 0.49 -16.08 0.62
N ASP A 72 -0.34 -15.31 -0.07
CA ASP A 72 -0.43 -13.86 0.07
C ASP A 72 -0.92 -13.44 1.46
N THR A 73 -1.94 -14.13 1.98
CA THR A 73 -2.46 -13.93 3.34
C THR A 73 -1.40 -14.20 4.40
N LEU A 74 -0.66 -15.29 4.27
CA LEU A 74 0.44 -15.67 5.17
C LEU A 74 1.60 -14.67 5.09
N TRP A 75 1.94 -14.23 3.88
CA TRP A 75 2.95 -13.20 3.69
C TRP A 75 2.54 -11.92 4.43
N LEU A 76 1.32 -11.42 4.22
CA LEU A 76 0.86 -10.21 4.91
C LEU A 76 0.86 -10.41 6.43
N SER A 77 0.39 -11.55 6.93
CA SER A 77 0.41 -11.88 8.36
C SER A 77 1.83 -11.82 8.96
N LYS A 78 2.84 -12.27 8.22
CA LYS A 78 4.25 -12.21 8.63
C LYS A 78 4.80 -10.79 8.66
N TYR A 79 4.42 -9.95 7.70
CA TYR A 79 5.00 -8.61 7.53
C TYR A 79 4.12 -7.46 8.06
N ARG A 80 2.96 -7.75 8.66
CA ARG A 80 2.01 -6.76 9.20
C ARG A 80 2.57 -5.84 10.29
N PHE A 81 3.65 -6.27 10.93
CA PHE A 81 4.31 -5.53 12.02
C PHE A 81 5.51 -4.71 11.54
N VAL A 82 5.79 -4.67 10.23
CA VAL A 82 6.87 -3.85 9.66
C VAL A 82 6.48 -2.38 9.74
N ASN A 83 6.69 -1.77 10.90
CA ASN A 83 6.34 -0.37 11.11
C ASN A 83 7.43 0.60 10.63
N PRO A 84 7.04 1.81 10.19
CA PRO A 84 5.67 2.27 9.91
C PRO A 84 5.16 1.79 8.54
N SER A 85 4.16 0.88 8.51
CA SER A 85 3.50 0.43 7.27
C SER A 85 2.04 0.81 7.22
N ILE A 86 1.55 1.04 6.01
CA ILE A 86 0.18 1.43 5.71
C ILE A 86 -0.31 0.47 4.63
N ILE A 87 -1.53 -0.03 4.80
CA ILE A 87 -2.18 -0.84 3.78
C ILE A 87 -3.14 0.05 3.03
N ILE A 88 -3.01 0.06 1.72
CA ILE A 88 -3.92 0.77 0.85
C ILE A 88 -4.65 -0.21 -0.07
N GLY A 89 -5.91 0.09 -0.34
CA GLY A 89 -6.71 -0.60 -1.33
C GLY A 89 -6.80 0.23 -2.60
N VAL A 90 -6.67 -0.39 -3.77
CA VAL A 90 -6.84 0.26 -5.07
C VAL A 90 -8.07 -0.33 -5.76
N TYR A 91 -9.02 0.55 -6.08
CA TYR A 91 -10.28 0.20 -6.70
C TYR A 91 -10.23 0.43 -8.21
N ASN A 92 -10.97 -0.38 -8.96
CA ASN A 92 -11.25 -0.09 -10.36
C ASN A 92 -12.39 0.93 -10.49
N ASP A 93 -12.70 1.29 -11.74
CA ASP A 93 -13.73 2.29 -12.06
C ASP A 93 -15.15 1.84 -11.67
N CYS A 94 -15.35 0.54 -11.44
CA CYS A 94 -16.60 -0.04 -10.93
C CYS A 94 -16.66 -0.09 -9.39
N PHE A 95 -15.73 0.57 -8.68
CA PHE A 95 -15.61 0.56 -7.23
C PHE A 95 -15.39 -0.83 -6.61
N ASN A 96 -14.88 -1.78 -7.39
CA ASN A 96 -14.43 -3.08 -6.88
C ASN A 96 -12.97 -2.97 -6.44
N LEU A 97 -12.67 -3.49 -5.25
CA LEU A 97 -11.30 -3.57 -4.76
C LEU A 97 -10.54 -4.60 -5.59
N ASN A 98 -9.61 -4.11 -6.42
CA ASN A 98 -8.82 -4.95 -7.33
C ASN A 98 -7.44 -5.27 -6.75
N TYR A 99 -6.85 -4.37 -5.97
CA TYR A 99 -5.53 -4.57 -5.39
C TYR A 99 -5.46 -4.11 -3.95
N ILE A 100 -4.58 -4.77 -3.19
CA ILE A 100 -4.17 -4.37 -1.86
C ILE A 100 -2.66 -4.17 -1.91
N CYS A 101 -2.17 -3.00 -1.51
CA CYS A 101 -0.74 -2.71 -1.49
C CYS A 101 -0.28 -2.45 -0.06
N LEU A 102 0.85 -3.05 0.32
CA LEU A 102 1.53 -2.73 1.58
C LEU A 102 2.64 -1.73 1.30
N ILE A 103 2.56 -0.55 1.90
CA ILE A 103 3.56 0.52 1.73
C ILE A 103 4.21 0.80 3.08
N ARG A 104 5.54 0.89 3.10
CA ARG A 104 6.32 1.30 4.27
C ARG A 104 6.79 2.73 4.14
N ARG A 105 6.59 3.53 5.17
CA ARG A 105 7.17 4.87 5.26
C ARG A 105 8.66 4.77 5.61
N LEU A 106 9.50 5.44 4.85
CA LEU A 106 10.95 5.55 5.07
C LEU A 106 11.32 6.91 5.68
N SER A 107 10.66 7.99 5.23
CA SER A 107 10.75 9.33 5.80
C SER A 107 9.39 10.05 5.63
N GLN A 108 9.31 11.36 5.90
CA GLN A 108 8.06 12.10 5.73
C GLN A 108 7.46 12.01 4.33
N GLU A 109 8.30 12.13 3.32
CA GLU A 109 7.89 12.13 1.90
C GLU A 109 8.26 10.83 1.18
N ASN A 110 9.16 10.01 1.73
CA ASN A 110 9.62 8.80 1.05
C ASN A 110 8.91 7.56 1.56
N TYR A 111 8.33 6.80 0.63
CA TYR A 111 7.61 5.56 0.87
C TYR A 111 8.15 4.46 -0.02
N LYS A 112 8.04 3.22 0.44
CA LYS A 112 8.46 2.03 -0.30
C LYS A 112 7.30 1.07 -0.44
N LEU A 113 6.99 0.71 -1.68
CA LEU A 113 6.05 -0.37 -1.94
C LEU A 113 6.70 -1.70 -1.54
N LEU A 114 6.10 -2.42 -0.61
CA LEU A 114 6.62 -3.70 -0.11
C LEU A 114 6.05 -4.88 -0.86
N ASN A 115 4.74 -4.85 -1.15
CA ASN A 115 4.06 -5.91 -1.88
C ASN A 115 2.74 -5.42 -2.50
N ILE A 116 2.27 -6.15 -3.52
CA ILE A 116 0.97 -5.99 -4.16
C ILE A 116 0.26 -7.34 -4.10
N PHE A 117 -0.98 -7.33 -3.63
CA PHE A 117 -1.88 -8.47 -3.67
C PHE A 117 -3.01 -8.14 -4.63
N ALA A 118 -3.25 -9.00 -5.61
CA ALA A 118 -4.22 -8.77 -6.66
C ALA A 118 -5.40 -9.73 -6.55
N ASN A 119 -6.58 -9.25 -6.93
CA ASN A 119 -7.67 -10.12 -7.30
C ASN A 119 -7.22 -11.02 -8.47
N PRO A 120 -7.32 -12.36 -8.38
CA PRO A 120 -6.87 -13.25 -9.44
C PRO A 120 -7.55 -13.04 -10.80
N SER A 121 -8.73 -12.42 -10.83
CA SER A 121 -9.43 -12.09 -12.08
C SER A 121 -8.83 -10.90 -12.83
N ASN A 122 -7.87 -10.18 -12.24
CA ASN A 122 -7.31 -8.98 -12.83
C ASN A 122 -6.44 -9.29 -14.05
N ASN A 123 -6.64 -8.50 -15.11
CA ASN A 123 -5.87 -8.58 -16.34
C ASN A 123 -4.77 -7.51 -16.40
N PHE A 124 -4.14 -7.38 -17.57
CA PHE A 124 -3.08 -6.41 -17.79
C PHE A 124 -3.56 -4.95 -17.72
N ASP A 125 -4.77 -4.65 -18.21
CA ASP A 125 -5.33 -3.31 -18.16
C ASP A 125 -5.60 -2.87 -16.71
N ASP A 126 -6.04 -3.81 -15.87
CA ASP A 126 -6.17 -3.58 -14.43
C ASP A 126 -4.80 -3.26 -13.79
N ASP A 127 -3.72 -3.90 -14.22
CA ASP A 127 -2.37 -3.62 -13.70
C ASP A 127 -1.89 -2.22 -14.13
N LEU A 128 -2.23 -1.77 -15.34
CA LEU A 128 -1.94 -0.41 -15.78
C LEU A 128 -2.72 0.62 -14.95
N LEU A 129 -4.00 0.35 -14.69
CA LEU A 129 -4.84 1.20 -13.85
C LEU A 129 -4.33 1.25 -12.40
N LEU A 130 -3.83 0.12 -11.87
CA LEU A 130 -3.16 0.07 -10.58
C LEU A 130 -2.00 1.07 -10.50
N LEU A 131 -1.06 0.99 -11.46
CA LEU A 131 0.13 1.84 -11.46
C LEU A 131 -0.25 3.32 -11.61
N LYS A 132 -1.19 3.63 -12.51
CA LYS A 132 -1.73 4.98 -12.66
C LYS A 132 -2.28 5.51 -11.33
N ASN A 133 -3.16 4.75 -10.66
CA ASN A 133 -3.74 5.15 -9.38
C ASN A 133 -2.68 5.32 -8.29
N LEU A 134 -1.67 4.45 -8.23
CA LEU A 134 -0.57 4.56 -7.26
C LEU A 134 0.27 5.81 -7.47
N PHE A 135 0.57 6.18 -8.72
CA PHE A 135 1.35 7.38 -9.01
C PHE A 135 0.54 8.66 -8.84
N GLU A 136 -0.74 8.67 -9.21
CA GLU A 136 -1.64 9.78 -8.91
C GLU A 136 -1.78 9.99 -7.41
N PHE A 137 -1.93 8.90 -6.63
CA PHE A 137 -1.91 8.96 -5.17
C PHE A 137 -0.62 9.55 -4.64
N ALA A 138 0.52 9.14 -5.19
CA ALA A 138 1.82 9.65 -4.77
C ALA A 138 1.96 11.15 -5.04
N ILE A 139 1.58 11.61 -6.24
CA ILE A 139 1.58 13.02 -6.65
C ILE A 139 0.64 13.84 -5.76
N ASN A 140 -0.60 13.39 -5.56
CA ASN A 140 -1.61 14.14 -4.79
C ASN A 140 -1.24 14.32 -3.32
N ASN A 141 -0.40 13.43 -2.80
CA ASN A 141 0.06 13.42 -1.41
C ASN A 141 1.49 13.95 -1.26
N ASP A 142 2.11 14.46 -2.33
CA ASP A 142 3.48 14.96 -2.34
C ASP A 142 4.49 13.93 -1.79
N ILE A 143 4.29 12.64 -2.12
CA ILE A 143 5.16 11.54 -1.69
C ILE A 143 5.95 10.93 -2.86
N LYS A 144 7.15 10.47 -2.56
CA LYS A 144 8.00 9.67 -3.44
C LYS A 144 7.78 8.18 -3.13
N LEU A 145 7.25 7.45 -4.10
CA LEU A 145 7.05 6.01 -4.00
C LEU A 145 8.21 5.26 -4.65
N ASN A 146 9.07 4.63 -3.84
CA ASN A 146 10.10 3.71 -4.30
C ASN A 146 9.44 2.39 -4.75
N THR A 147 9.68 2.04 -6.01
CA THR A 147 9.13 0.87 -6.72
C THR A 147 10.18 -0.20 -7.00
N ASP A 148 11.36 -0.18 -6.37
CA ASP A 148 12.44 -1.16 -6.62
C ASP A 148 11.98 -2.60 -6.38
N LYS A 149 11.00 -2.79 -5.50
CA LYS A 149 10.43 -4.10 -5.18
C LYS A 149 9.53 -4.67 -6.26
N LEU A 150 9.14 -3.90 -7.28
CA LEU A 150 8.31 -4.41 -8.38
C LEU A 150 8.98 -5.58 -9.12
N ALA A 151 10.32 -5.64 -9.14
CA ALA A 151 11.08 -6.75 -9.70
C ALA A 151 10.88 -8.07 -8.93
N ASP A 152 10.62 -7.99 -7.63
CA ASP A 152 10.50 -9.17 -6.75
C ASP A 152 9.05 -9.64 -6.61
N ILE A 153 8.07 -8.81 -6.98
CA ILE A 153 6.64 -9.06 -6.77
C ILE A 153 6.06 -9.80 -7.97
N ASP A 154 5.34 -10.89 -7.70
CA ASP A 154 4.60 -11.71 -8.67
C ASP A 154 5.41 -12.00 -9.95
N ASN A 155 6.65 -12.47 -9.77
CA ASN A 155 7.59 -12.81 -10.84
C ASN A 155 7.83 -11.66 -11.84
N SER A 156 8.09 -10.46 -11.32
CA SER A 156 8.36 -9.25 -12.10
C SER A 156 7.18 -8.73 -12.93
N ARG A 157 5.96 -9.29 -12.79
CA ARG A 157 4.76 -8.85 -13.54
C ARG A 157 4.61 -7.33 -13.49
N TYR A 158 4.65 -6.76 -12.29
CA TYR A 158 4.43 -5.32 -12.11
C TYR A 158 5.60 -4.45 -12.57
N LEU A 159 6.83 -4.98 -12.57
CA LEU A 159 7.96 -4.28 -13.18
C LEU A 159 7.76 -4.16 -14.69
N LEU A 160 7.33 -5.24 -15.36
CA LEU A 160 7.08 -5.24 -16.80
C LEU A 160 5.94 -4.28 -17.15
N THR A 161 4.84 -4.30 -16.40
CA THR A 161 3.74 -3.34 -16.57
C THR A 161 4.22 -1.90 -16.37
N TYR A 162 5.08 -1.66 -15.38
CA TYR A 162 5.66 -0.34 -15.12
C TYR A 162 6.51 0.15 -16.30
N LEU A 163 7.40 -0.69 -16.83
CA LEU A 163 8.22 -0.34 -18.00
C LEU A 163 7.35 -0.06 -19.23
N PHE A 164 6.31 -0.86 -19.44
CA PHE A 164 5.35 -0.63 -20.52
C PHE A 164 4.64 0.71 -20.36
N TYR A 165 4.10 1.01 -19.18
CA TYR A 165 3.44 2.28 -18.87
C TYR A 165 4.33 3.49 -19.19
N TYR A 166 5.60 3.46 -18.78
CA TYR A 166 6.57 4.53 -19.06
C TYR A 166 6.90 4.65 -20.56
N SER A 167 7.02 3.53 -21.27
CA SER A 167 7.27 3.55 -22.71
C SER A 167 6.16 4.27 -23.48
N GLN A 168 4.90 4.08 -23.07
CA GLN A 168 3.74 4.75 -23.68
C GLN A 168 3.66 6.26 -23.39
N ILE A 169 4.08 6.68 -22.20
CA ILE A 169 4.14 8.11 -21.86
C ILE A 169 5.19 8.80 -22.73
N ASN A 170 6.39 8.20 -22.81
CA ASN A 170 7.49 8.78 -23.57
C ASN A 170 7.26 8.77 -25.09
N SER A 171 6.48 7.82 -25.61
CA SER A 171 6.11 7.79 -27.03
C SER A 171 5.08 8.86 -27.42
N LYS A 172 4.34 9.42 -26.45
CA LYS A 172 3.36 10.50 -26.71
C LYS A 172 3.97 11.90 -26.66
N THR A 173 5.22 12.00 -26.22
CA THR A 173 5.98 13.26 -26.10
C THR A 173 6.98 13.51 -27.24
N LEU A 174 7.03 12.61 -28.23
CA LEU A 174 7.79 12.72 -29.49
C LEU A 174 6.82 12.99 -30.64
#